data_AF-A0A4Y2VDH1-F1
#
_entry.id   AF-A0A4Y2VDH1-F1
#
_cell.length_a   1.000
_cell.length_b   1.000
_cell.length_c   1.000
_cell.angle_alpha   90.00
_cell.angle_beta   90.00
_cell.angle_gamma   90.00
#
_symmetry.space_group_name_H-M   'P 1'
#
loop_
_entity.id
_entity.type
_entity.pdbx_description
1 polymer ?
#
loop_
_entity_poly.entity_id
_entity_poly.type
_entity_poly.pdbx_seq_one_letter_code
_entity_poly.pdbx_strand_id
1 'polypeptide(L)'
;MATAAYRVLRFYISSSDPSGNLKEIVGFILKSYMPVRFVMKKSKYFTDGLKHVFQAIQTSRYSSDELLQVVVPVIQRNAFFEHTENVLLAMLVNEREHIRELGYRRILKARQIVPKKKTVRNFVSPKINFQASDYIEIINWNSCVV
;
A
#
# COMPACT_ATOMS: atom_id res chain seq x y z
N MET A 1 9.51 2.93 23.03
CA MET A 1 8.06 3.07 22.76
C MET A 1 7.52 1.73 22.27
N ALA A 2 6.90 0.93 23.14
CA ALA A 2 6.33 -0.38 22.76
C ALA A 2 5.02 -0.17 21.99
N THR A 3 4.98 -0.59 20.72
CA THR A 3 3.76 -0.50 19.89
C THR A 3 2.69 -1.49 20.39
N ALA A 4 1.43 -1.24 20.07
CA ALA A 4 0.31 -2.14 20.42
C ALA A 4 0.56 -3.59 20.01
N ALA A 5 1.20 -3.82 18.86
CA ALA A 5 1.61 -5.14 18.39
C ALA A 5 2.52 -5.88 19.40
N TYR A 6 3.51 -5.21 19.98
CA TYR A 6 4.38 -5.84 21.00
C TYR A 6 3.61 -6.19 22.28
N ARG A 7 2.59 -5.40 22.66
CA ARG A 7 1.73 -5.70 23.82
C ARG A 7 0.90 -6.94 23.57
N VAL A 8 0.32 -7.08 22.37
CA VAL A 8 -0.44 -8.28 21.95
C VAL A 8 0.46 -9.52 21.92
N LEU A 9 1.68 -9.40 21.35
CA LEU A 9 2.64 -10.50 21.33
C LEU A 9 3.05 -10.94 22.74
N ARG A 10 3.30 -9.98 23.65
CA ARG A 10 3.60 -10.28 25.05
C ARG A 10 2.41 -10.98 25.74
N PHE A 11 1.19 -10.48 25.50
CA PHE A 11 -0.02 -11.08 26.05
C PHE A 11 -0.21 -12.53 25.58
N TYR A 12 0.01 -12.79 24.29
CA TYR A 12 -0.02 -14.14 23.72
C TYR A 12 0.97 -15.09 24.40
N ILE A 13 2.23 -14.67 24.57
CA ILE A 13 3.27 -15.51 25.21
C ILE A 13 2.95 -15.77 26.68
N SER A 14 2.34 -14.82 27.38
CA SER A 14 1.94 -14.99 28.78
C SER A 14 0.66 -15.82 28.99
N SER A 15 -0.07 -16.16 27.92
CA SER A 15 -1.32 -16.90 28.00
C SER A 15 -1.06 -18.40 27.87
N SER A 16 -1.49 -19.18 28.87
CA SER A 16 -1.36 -20.64 28.84
C SER A 16 -2.29 -21.31 27.82
N ASP A 17 -3.45 -20.71 27.53
CA ASP A 17 -4.40 -21.15 26.52
C ASP A 17 -4.94 -19.96 25.71
N PRO A 18 -4.23 -19.53 24.64
CA PRO A 18 -4.63 -18.38 23.87
C PRO A 18 -5.86 -18.68 22.99
N SER A 19 -6.84 -17.77 23.03
CA SER A 19 -8.07 -17.87 22.24
C SER A 19 -7.80 -17.88 20.72
N GLY A 20 -8.73 -18.43 19.94
CA GLY A 20 -8.66 -18.44 18.48
C GLY A 20 -8.43 -17.04 17.89
N ASN A 21 -9.21 -16.06 18.34
CA ASN A 21 -9.08 -14.67 17.90
C ASN A 21 -7.70 -14.08 18.24
N LEU A 22 -7.14 -14.42 19.40
CA LEU A 22 -5.79 -13.95 19.76
C LEU A 22 -4.72 -14.59 18.85
N LYS A 23 -4.82 -15.88 18.57
CA LYS A 23 -3.93 -16.59 17.62
C LYS A 23 -4.00 -15.97 16.23
N GLU A 24 -5.19 -15.59 15.79
CA GLU A 24 -5.41 -14.96 14.49
C GLU A 24 -4.78 -13.56 14.41
N ILE A 25 -5.00 -12.71 15.41
CA ILE A 25 -4.38 -11.37 15.47
C ILE A 25 -2.86 -11.48 15.50
N VAL A 26 -2.32 -12.41 16.28
CA VAL A 26 -0.86 -12.68 16.32
C VAL A 26 -0.37 -13.16 14.97
N GLY A 27 -1.12 -14.03 14.29
CA GLY A 27 -0.84 -14.48 12.93
C GLY A 27 -0.74 -13.30 11.96
N PHE A 28 -1.69 -12.37 11.99
CA PHE A 28 -1.66 -11.14 11.20
C PHE A 28 -0.45 -10.26 11.54
N ILE A 29 -0.14 -10.08 12.83
CA ILE A 29 1.01 -9.28 13.27
C ILE A 29 2.31 -9.84 12.67
N LEU A 30 2.51 -11.15 12.76
CA LEU A 30 3.74 -11.80 12.33
C LEU A 30 3.84 -11.94 10.80
N LYS A 31 2.74 -12.24 10.11
CA LYS A 31 2.73 -12.51 8.66
C LYS A 31 2.55 -11.26 7.79
N SER A 32 1.89 -10.22 8.29
CA SER A 32 1.58 -9.02 7.50
C SER A 32 2.18 -7.76 8.11
N TYR A 33 1.80 -7.40 9.34
CA TYR A 33 2.20 -6.11 9.92
C TYR A 33 3.72 -5.97 10.10
N MET A 34 4.39 -6.96 10.71
CA MET A 34 5.83 -6.89 10.99
C MET A 34 6.68 -6.86 9.71
N PRO A 35 6.46 -7.73 8.71
CA PRO A 35 7.20 -7.67 7.44
C PRO A 35 7.07 -6.32 6.73
N VAL A 36 5.85 -5.82 6.57
CA VAL A 36 5.60 -4.51 5.91
C VAL A 36 6.28 -3.39 6.68
N ARG A 37 6.14 -3.37 8.01
CA ARG A 37 6.77 -2.36 8.87
C ARG A 37 8.29 -2.40 8.79
N PHE A 38 8.88 -3.58 8.69
CA PHE A 38 10.32 -3.74 8.56
C PHE A 38 10.83 -3.20 7.22
N VAL A 39 10.18 -3.57 6.11
CA VAL A 39 10.55 -3.08 4.77
C VAL A 39 10.41 -1.55 4.71
N MET A 40 9.31 -0.99 5.20
CA MET A 40 9.10 0.47 5.24
C MET A 40 10.17 1.19 6.06
N LYS A 41 10.68 0.58 7.15
CA LYS A 41 11.76 1.17 7.96
C LYS A 41 13.14 1.04 7.33
N LYS A 42 13.36 0.03 6.49
CA LYS A 42 14.62 -0.20 5.78
C LYS A 42 14.73 0.63 4.50
N SER A 43 13.61 0.85 3.80
CA SER A 43 13.60 1.65 2.58
C SER A 43 13.92 3.12 2.88
N LYS A 44 14.73 3.71 2.00
CA LYS A 44 15.12 5.13 2.05
C LYS A 44 14.45 5.95 0.94
N TYR A 45 13.78 5.30 -0.01
CA TYR A 45 13.29 5.94 -1.23
C TYR A 45 11.77 6.09 -1.19
N PHE A 46 11.28 7.30 -1.45
CA PHE A 46 9.84 7.55 -1.52
C PHE A 46 9.16 6.77 -2.66
N THR A 47 9.91 6.43 -3.72
CA THR A 47 9.44 5.63 -4.86
C THR A 47 9.12 4.18 -4.50
N ASP A 48 9.59 3.70 -3.34
CA ASP A 48 9.21 2.38 -2.81
C ASP A 48 7.86 2.41 -2.06
N GLY A 49 7.27 3.60 -1.83
CA GLY A 49 5.99 3.75 -1.13
C GLY A 49 4.90 2.82 -1.66
N LEU A 50 4.74 2.79 -2.99
CA LEU A 50 3.79 1.89 -3.67
C LEU A 50 4.08 0.41 -3.40
N LYS A 51 5.36 0.03 -3.38
CA LYS A 51 5.76 -1.37 -3.13
C LYS A 51 5.37 -1.78 -1.71
N HIS A 52 5.48 -0.86 -0.74
CA HIS A 52 5.08 -1.13 0.64
C HIS A 52 3.58 -1.35 0.78
N VAL A 53 2.75 -0.51 0.16
CA VAL A 53 1.29 -0.67 0.19
C VAL A 53 0.88 -1.93 -0.57
N PHE A 54 1.49 -2.20 -1.71
CA PHE A 54 1.26 -3.45 -2.44
C PHE A 54 1.65 -4.68 -1.61
N GLN A 55 2.78 -4.65 -0.91
CA GLN A 55 3.17 -5.71 0.02
C GLN A 55 2.16 -5.85 1.18
N ALA A 56 1.60 -4.75 1.68
CA ALA A 56 0.53 -4.81 2.68
C ALA A 56 -0.72 -5.51 2.15
N ILE A 57 -1.14 -5.20 0.92
CA ILE A 57 -2.23 -5.90 0.24
C ILE A 57 -1.91 -7.39 0.13
N GLN A 58 -0.75 -7.75 -0.45
CA GLN A 58 -0.36 -9.15 -0.66
C GLN A 58 -0.30 -9.95 0.64
N THR A 59 0.34 -9.41 1.67
CA THR A 59 0.48 -10.11 2.95
C THR A 59 -0.82 -10.18 3.73
N SER A 60 -1.74 -9.22 3.53
CA SER A 60 -3.06 -9.28 4.16
C SER A 60 -3.93 -10.42 3.65
N ARG A 61 -3.71 -10.91 2.41
CA ARG A 61 -4.48 -12.00 1.78
C ARG A 61 -4.42 -13.33 2.54
N TYR A 62 -3.47 -13.51 3.45
CA TYR A 62 -3.39 -14.68 4.33
C TYR A 62 -4.35 -14.62 5.53
N SER A 63 -5.05 -13.50 5.72
CA SER A 63 -5.98 -13.29 6.84
C SER A 63 -7.36 -13.87 6.52
N SER A 64 -8.17 -14.13 7.54
CA SER A 64 -9.58 -14.48 7.34
C SER A 64 -10.37 -13.32 6.75
N ASP A 65 -11.53 -13.63 6.18
CA ASP A 65 -12.46 -12.63 5.66
C ASP A 65 -12.92 -11.65 6.76
N GLU A 66 -13.14 -12.13 7.98
CA GLU A 66 -13.50 -11.31 9.14
C GLU A 66 -12.42 -10.28 9.45
N LEU A 67 -11.15 -10.68 9.45
CA LEU A 67 -10.04 -9.77 9.68
C LEU A 67 -9.82 -8.82 8.49
N LEU A 68 -10.02 -9.30 7.27
CA LEU A 68 -9.93 -8.47 6.06
C LEU A 68 -10.96 -7.33 6.05
N GLN A 69 -12.16 -7.54 6.61
CA GLN A 69 -13.15 -6.47 6.77
C GLN A 69 -12.63 -5.28 7.61
N VAL A 70 -11.68 -5.52 8.51
CA VAL A 70 -11.02 -4.48 9.31
C VAL A 70 -9.77 -3.93 8.60
N VAL A 71 -8.95 -4.81 8.03
CA VAL A 71 -7.64 -4.45 7.46
C VAL A 71 -7.77 -3.67 6.15
N VAL A 72 -8.65 -4.10 5.24
CA VAL A 72 -8.81 -3.49 3.91
C VAL A 72 -9.17 -2.01 4.00
N PRO A 73 -10.18 -1.58 4.80
CA PRO A 73 -10.47 -0.17 4.99
C PRO A 73 -9.30 0.63 5.59
N VAL A 74 -8.50 0.02 6.47
CA VAL A 74 -7.31 0.66 7.05
C VAL A 74 -6.24 0.90 5.97
N ILE A 75 -5.98 -0.08 5.11
CA ILE A 75 -5.04 0.09 4.00
C ILE A 75 -5.55 1.18 3.05
N GLN A 76 -6.83 1.13 2.66
CA GLN A 76 -7.45 2.12 1.77
C GLN A 76 -7.38 3.55 2.34
N ARG A 77 -7.62 3.74 3.64
CA ARG A 77 -7.55 5.06 4.27
C ARG A 77 -6.13 5.62 4.30
N ASN A 78 -5.12 4.77 4.28
CA ASN A 78 -3.71 5.15 4.32
C ASN A 78 -3.03 5.12 2.94
N ALA A 79 -3.78 4.89 1.87
CA ALA A 79 -3.26 4.74 0.52
C ALA A 79 -2.90 6.09 -0.15
N PHE A 80 -2.19 6.96 0.56
CA PHE A 80 -1.74 8.26 0.03
C PHE A 80 -0.49 8.12 -0.86
N PHE A 81 0.27 7.04 -0.73
CA PHE A 81 1.43 6.83 -1.61
C PHE A 81 1.02 6.48 -3.04
N GLU A 82 -0.24 6.12 -3.24
CA GLU A 82 -0.81 5.64 -4.50
C GLU A 82 -1.32 6.79 -5.37
N HIS A 83 -1.10 8.04 -4.97
CA HIS A 83 -1.37 9.19 -5.84
C HIS A 83 -0.68 9.02 -7.19
N THR A 84 -1.40 9.39 -8.26
CA THR A 84 -0.97 9.14 -9.64
C THR A 84 0.44 9.66 -9.92
N GLU A 85 0.81 10.80 -9.35
CA GLU A 85 2.15 11.39 -9.46
C GLU A 85 3.23 10.49 -8.84
N ASN A 86 2.99 9.97 -7.64
CA ASN A 86 3.91 9.05 -6.96
C ASN A 86 4.04 7.74 -7.74
N VAL A 87 2.93 7.25 -8.31
CA VAL A 87 2.95 6.05 -9.17
C VAL A 87 3.81 6.30 -10.40
N LEU A 88 3.66 7.45 -11.07
CA LEU A 88 4.49 7.82 -12.23
C LEU A 88 5.98 7.93 -11.85
N LEU A 89 6.31 8.51 -10.70
CA LEU A 89 7.68 8.58 -10.20
C LEU A 89 8.26 7.18 -9.94
N ALA A 90 7.48 6.27 -9.34
CA ALA A 90 7.88 4.88 -9.14
C ALA A 90 8.05 4.11 -10.47
N MET A 91 7.25 4.44 -11.50
CA MET A 91 7.41 3.88 -12.84
C MET A 91 8.69 4.35 -13.52
N LEU A 92 9.09 5.61 -13.35
CA LEU A 92 10.30 6.14 -13.97
C LEU A 92 11.59 5.50 -13.46
N VAL A 93 11.63 5.13 -12.18
CA VAL A 93 12.79 4.46 -11.55
C VAL A 93 12.65 2.94 -11.52
N ASN A 94 11.68 2.39 -12.25
CA ASN A 94 11.46 0.95 -12.27
C ASN A 94 12.65 0.21 -12.85
N GLU A 95 12.98 -0.96 -12.34
CA GLU A 95 14.02 -1.82 -12.91
C GLU A 95 13.60 -2.36 -14.29
N ARG A 96 12.29 -2.58 -14.49
CA ARG A 96 11.73 -3.09 -15.74
C ARG A 96 11.60 -1.96 -16.77
N GLU A 97 12.28 -2.11 -17.90
CA GLU A 97 12.33 -1.10 -18.96
C GLU A 97 10.95 -0.73 -19.53
N HIS A 98 10.14 -1.74 -19.85
CA HIS A 98 8.79 -1.51 -20.38
C HIS A 98 7.89 -0.70 -19.43
N ILE A 99 8.12 -0.80 -18.10
CA ILE A 99 7.39 0.00 -17.11
C ILE A 99 7.89 1.46 -17.10
N ARG A 100 9.21 1.68 -17.24
CA ARG A 100 9.77 3.04 -17.37
C ARG A 100 9.23 3.72 -18.61
N GLU A 101 9.22 3.02 -19.74
CA GLU A 101 8.70 3.53 -21.01
C GLU A 101 7.21 3.87 -20.92
N LEU A 102 6.41 3.01 -20.27
CA LEU A 102 5.00 3.27 -19.99
C LEU A 102 4.81 4.52 -19.12
N GLY A 103 5.63 4.69 -18.08
CA GLY A 103 5.63 5.88 -17.23
C GLY A 103 5.92 7.15 -18.03
N TYR A 104 6.94 7.12 -18.89
CA TYR A 104 7.28 8.22 -19.78
C TYR A 104 6.13 8.59 -20.73
N ARG A 105 5.54 7.59 -21.41
CA ARG A 105 4.38 7.80 -22.30
C ARG A 105 3.19 8.42 -21.59
N ARG A 106 2.90 7.99 -20.35
CA ARG A 106 1.81 8.56 -19.53
C ARG A 106 2.07 10.01 -19.17
N ILE A 107 3.30 10.36 -18.80
CA ILE A 107 3.68 11.75 -18.50
C ILE A 107 3.52 12.63 -19.75
N LEU A 108 4.01 12.18 -20.91
CA LEU A 108 3.85 12.94 -22.15
C LEU A 108 2.38 13.18 -22.49
N LYS A 109 1.54 12.14 -22.38
CA LYS A 109 0.10 12.25 -22.61
C LYS A 109 -0.58 13.21 -21.63
N ALA A 110 -0.22 13.14 -20.34
CA ALA A 110 -0.76 14.05 -19.33
C ALA A 110 -0.37 15.51 -19.59
N ARG A 111 0.87 15.77 -20.04
CA ARG A 111 1.35 17.13 -20.37
C ARG A 111 0.61 17.77 -21.55
N GLN A 112 0.03 16.98 -22.44
CA GLN A 112 -0.79 17.49 -23.56
C GLN A 112 -2.15 18.01 -23.07
N ILE A 113 -2.60 17.58 -21.89
CA ILE A 113 -3.86 18.03 -21.30
C ILE A 113 -3.57 19.33 -20.54
N VAL A 114 -3.88 20.48 -21.15
CA VAL A 114 -3.75 21.79 -20.51
C VAL A 114 -4.91 21.96 -19.51
N PRO A 115 -4.64 22.11 -18.20
CA PRO A 115 -5.70 22.41 -17.24
C PRO A 115 -6.29 23.79 -17.52
N LYS A 116 -7.61 23.88 -17.76
CA LYS A 116 -8.30 25.16 -18.04
C LYS A 116 -8.23 26.17 -16.89
N LYS A 117 -7.92 25.73 -15.66
CA LYS A 117 -7.66 26.57 -14.48
C LYS A 117 -6.58 25.92 -13.62
N LYS A 118 -5.68 26.74 -13.05
CA LYS A 118 -4.79 26.31 -11.97
C LYS A 118 -5.59 26.26 -10.66
N THR A 119 -6.12 25.10 -10.33
CA THR A 119 -6.72 24.83 -9.02
C THR A 119 -5.72 24.09 -8.14
N VAL A 120 -5.76 24.32 -6.82
CA VAL A 120 -5.01 23.51 -5.85
C VAL A 120 -5.49 22.06 -5.97
N ARG A 121 -4.56 21.10 -6.02
CA ARG A 121 -4.90 19.67 -6.09
C ARG A 121 -5.45 19.22 -4.73
N ASN A 122 -6.56 18.50 -4.75
CA ASN A 122 -7.13 17.89 -3.55
C ASN A 122 -6.30 16.68 -3.13
N PHE A 123 -5.77 16.68 -1.92
CA PHE A 123 -5.00 15.56 -1.36
C PHE A 123 -5.93 14.51 -0.75
N VAL A 124 -6.54 13.69 -1.60
CA VAL A 124 -7.48 12.63 -1.23
C VAL A 124 -6.92 11.27 -1.61
N SER A 125 -6.92 10.32 -0.67
CA SER A 125 -6.44 8.97 -0.96
C SER A 125 -7.18 8.35 -2.16
N PRO A 126 -6.46 7.92 -3.21
CA PRO A 126 -7.05 7.27 -4.36
C PRO A 126 -7.64 5.92 -4.00
N LYS A 127 -8.67 5.51 -4.74
CA LYS A 127 -9.23 4.16 -4.64
C LYS A 127 -8.20 3.15 -5.17
N ILE A 128 -7.80 2.21 -4.31
CA ILE A 128 -6.80 1.19 -4.65
C ILE A 128 -7.44 -0.14 -5.05
N ASN A 129 -6.78 -0.86 -5.94
CA ASN A 129 -7.16 -2.18 -6.40
C ASN A 129 -6.53 -3.26 -5.53
N PHE A 130 -7.30 -3.83 -4.60
CA PHE A 130 -6.86 -4.92 -3.73
C PHE A 130 -6.61 -6.25 -4.49
N GLN A 131 -7.14 -6.38 -5.71
CA GLN A 131 -6.94 -7.54 -6.58
C GLN A 131 -5.76 -7.37 -7.54
N ALA A 132 -5.00 -6.29 -7.43
CA ALA A 132 -3.83 -6.06 -8.28
C ALA A 132 -2.83 -7.23 -8.20
N SER A 133 -2.28 -7.58 -9.36
CA SER A 133 -1.21 -8.57 -9.49
C SER A 133 0.19 -7.94 -9.43
N ASP A 134 0.25 -6.64 -9.78
CA ASP A 134 1.44 -5.81 -9.76
C ASP A 134 1.13 -4.44 -9.12
N TYR A 135 2.10 -3.83 -8.44
CA TYR A 135 1.92 -2.49 -7.86
C TYR A 135 1.68 -1.40 -8.91
N ILE A 136 2.03 -1.63 -10.18
CA ILE A 136 1.69 -0.72 -11.30
C ILE A 136 0.17 -0.69 -11.59
N GLU A 137 -0.55 -1.74 -11.21
CA GLU A 137 -2.00 -1.91 -11.36
C GLU A 137 -2.79 -1.50 -10.11
N ILE A 138 -2.10 -0.96 -9.09
CA ILE A 138 -2.71 -0.64 -7.80
C ILE A 138 -3.75 0.48 -7.90
N ILE A 139 -3.65 1.34 -8.92
CA ILE A 139 -4.63 2.39 -9.22
C ILE A 139 -5.26 2.21 -10.58
N ASN A 140 -6.52 2.62 -10.70
CA ASN A 140 -7.20 2.71 -11.98
C ASN A 140 -6.78 3.99 -12.72
N TRP A 141 -5.96 3.82 -13.75
CA TRP A 141 -5.45 4.92 -14.59
C TRP A 141 -6.52 5.66 -15.39
N ASN A 142 -7.63 5.00 -15.73
CA ASN A 142 -8.72 5.62 -16.51
C ASN A 142 -9.54 6.61 -15.67
N SER A 143 -9.51 6.47 -14.35
CA SER A 143 -10.19 7.38 -13.41
C SER A 143 -9.27 8.47 -12.84
N CYS A 144 -7.99 8.46 -13.18
CA CYS A 144 -7.03 9.42 -12.65
C CYS A 144 -7.09 10.74 -13.43
N VAL A 145 -7.26 11.85 -12.70
CA VAL A 145 -7.01 13.19 -13.22
C VAL A 145 -5.56 13.54 -12.86
N VAL A 146 -4.72 13.82 -13.86
CA VAL A 146 -3.31 14.22 -13.69
C VAL A 146 -3.18 15.73 -13.77
#